data_AF-A0A3C1DVK4-F1
#
_entry.id   AF-A0A3C1DVK4-F1
#
_cell.length_a   1.000
_cell.length_b   1.000
_cell.length_c   1.000
_cell.angle_alpha   90.00
_cell.angle_beta   90.00
_cell.angle_gamma   90.00
#
_symmetry.space_group_name_H-M   'P 1'
#
loop_
_entity.id
_entity.type
_entity.pdbx_description
1 polymer ?
#
loop_
_entity_poly.entity_id
_entity_poly.type
_entity_poly.pdbx_seq_one_letter_code
_entity_poly.pdbx_strand_id
1 'polypeptide(L)' 'TIAVIRFAKTLLSPAGVDVVVREGADSHTLRTAVAFSPESLGLSHEEFASLTWLELPSA' A
#
# COMPACT_ATOMS: atom_id res chain seq x y z
N THR A 1 -0.24 -5.78 10.94
CA THR A 1 0.91 -6.09 10.06
C THR A 1 0.67 -5.46 8.71
N ILE A 2 1.66 -4.75 8.19
CA ILE A 2 1.65 -4.12 6.86
C ILE A 2 2.65 -4.88 5.99
N ALA A 3 2.29 -5.19 4.75
CA ALA A 3 3.21 -5.72 3.76
C ALA A 3 3.16 -4.87 2.50
N VAL A 4 4.33 -4.58 1.94
CA VAL A 4 4.49 -3.87 0.67
C VAL A 4 4.92 -4.88 -0.38
N ILE A 5 4.14 -4.99 -1.44
CA ILE A 5 4.39 -5.89 -2.57
C ILE A 5 4.79 -5.05 -3.76
N ARG A 6 6.01 -5.27 -4.25
CA ARG A 6 6.53 -4.61 -5.44
C ARG A 6 6.59 -5.61 -6.58
N PHE A 7 6.02 -5.27 -7.72
CA PHE A 7 6.02 -6.12 -8.89
C PHE A 7 6.58 -5.39 -10.10
N ALA A 8 7.38 -6.12 -10.87
CA ALA A 8 7.97 -5.62 -12.10
C ALA A 8 6.97 -5.75 -13.26
N LYS A 9 7.17 -4.92 -14.29
CA LYS A 9 6.43 -5.02 -15.53
C LYS A 9 6.65 -6.39 -16.17
N THR A 10 5.57 -7.01 -16.60
CA THR A 10 5.57 -8.24 -17.39
C THR A 10 4.87 -8.00 -18.73
N LEU A 11 4.73 -9.06 -19.53
CA LEU A 11 3.90 -9.02 -20.74
C LEU A 11 2.40 -8.84 -20.42
N LEU A 12 1.96 -9.25 -19.23
CA LEU A 12 0.55 -9.30 -18.84
C LEU A 12 0.16 -8.23 -17.81
N SER A 13 1.14 -7.56 -17.19
CA SER A 13 0.90 -6.58 -16.13
C SER A 13 1.89 -5.41 -16.16
N PRO A 14 1.46 -4.18 -15.85
CA PRO A 14 2.37 -3.07 -15.60
C PRO A 14 3.17 -3.29 -14.31
N ALA A 15 4.25 -2.53 -14.13
CA ALA A 15 4.94 -2.45 -12.84
C ALA A 15 4.08 -1.67 -11.83
N GLY A 16 4.23 -1.95 -10.54
CA GLY A 16 3.48 -1.27 -9.52
C GLY A 16 3.82 -1.70 -8.10
N VAL A 17 3.06 -1.13 -7.16
CA VAL A 17 3.22 -1.32 -5.73
C VAL A 17 1.85 -1.46 -5.09
N ASP A 18 1.67 -2.55 -4.34
CA ASP A 18 0.49 -2.77 -3.51
C ASP A 18 0.88 -2.73 -2.04
N VAL A 19 0.07 -2.06 -1.22
CA VAL A 19 0.19 -2.07 0.24
C VAL A 19 -0.97 -2.86 0.79
N VAL A 20 -0.68 -4.02 1.39
CA VAL A 20 -1.69 -4.90 1.97
C VAL A 20 -1.56 -4.94 3.48
N VAL A 21 -2.71 -5.11 4.12
CA VAL A 21 -2.85 -5.09 5.58
C VAL A 21 -3.66 -6.30 6.01
N ARG A 22 -3.49 -6.70 7.27
CA ARG A 22 -4.33 -7.76 7.84
C ARG A 22 -5.79 -7.30 7.86
N GLU A 23 -6.69 -8.22 7.53
CA GLU A 23 -8.13 -8.04 7.66
C GLU A 23 -8.54 -7.56 9.07
N GLY A 24 -9.54 -6.69 9.14
CA GLY A 24 -10.01 -6.08 10.39
C GLY A 24 -9.13 -4.95 10.91
N ALA A 25 -8.07 -4.56 10.20
CA ALA A 25 -7.28 -3.38 10.52
C ALA A 25 -7.97 -2.10 10.03
N ASP A 26 -7.95 -1.05 10.84
CA ASP A 26 -8.54 0.25 10.49
C ASP A 26 -7.74 0.94 9.37
N SER A 27 -8.41 1.17 8.24
CA SER A 27 -7.80 1.74 7.03
C SER A 27 -7.25 3.14 7.27
N HIS A 28 -7.88 3.95 8.12
CA HIS A 28 -7.43 5.31 8.42
C HIS A 28 -6.13 5.29 9.23
N THR A 29 -6.10 4.53 10.33
CA THR A 29 -4.90 4.35 11.16
C THR A 29 -3.73 3.80 10.35
N LEU A 30 -4.00 2.87 9.44
CA LEU A 30 -2.98 2.30 8.55
C LEU A 30 -2.43 3.33 7.57
N ARG A 31 -3.30 4.14 6.95
CA ARG A 31 -2.87 5.20 6.05
C ARG A 31 -1.94 6.18 6.77
N THR A 32 -2.27 6.55 8.01
CA THR A 32 -1.40 7.39 8.86
C THR A 32 -0.07 6.70 9.16
N ALA A 33 -0.09 5.40 9.48
CA ALA A 33 1.13 4.65 9.77
C ALA A 33 2.06 4.56 8.56
N VAL A 34 1.53 4.31 7.36
CA VAL A 34 2.32 4.30 6.11
C VAL A 34 2.82 5.70 5.76
N ALA A 35 2.01 6.74 5.99
CA ALA A 35 2.39 8.14 5.74
C ALA A 35 3.53 8.62 6.65
N PHE A 36 3.60 8.13 7.89
CA PHE A 36 4.59 8.57 8.87
C PHE A 36 6.03 8.21 8.47
N SER A 37 6.23 7.03 7.87
CA SER A 37 7.57 6.61 7.41
C SER A 37 7.48 5.62 6.24
N PRO A 38 7.12 6.09 5.03
CA PRO A 38 6.97 5.23 3.86
C PRO A 38 8.29 4.53 3.50
N GLU A 39 9.41 5.21 3.68
CA GLU A 39 10.75 4.67 3.37
C GLU A 39 11.11 3.45 4.24
N SER A 40 10.65 3.41 5.50
CA SER A 40 10.84 2.24 6.38
C SER A 40 10.12 0.98 5.89
N LEU A 41 9.12 1.17 5.02
CA LEU A 41 8.35 0.11 4.37
C LEU A 41 8.84 -0.18 2.95
N GLY A 42 9.91 0.50 2.51
CA GLY A 42 10.46 0.37 1.15
C GLY A 42 9.65 1.11 0.07
N LEU A 43 8.88 2.12 0.47
CA LEU A 43 8.13 3.02 -0.41
C LEU A 43 8.84 4.37 -0.53
N SER A 44 8.86 4.94 -1.72
CA SER A 44 9.17 6.36 -1.87
C SER A 44 7.96 7.22 -1.48
N HIS A 45 8.21 8.50 -1.19
CA HIS A 45 7.13 9.47 -0.95
C HIS A 45 6.21 9.64 -2.16
N GLU A 46 6.75 9.55 -3.38
CA GLU A 46 5.99 9.62 -4.63
C GLU A 46 5.10 8.38 -4.81
N GLU A 47 5.66 7.19 -4.55
CA GLU A 47 4.90 5.94 -4.58
C GLU A 47 3.74 6.00 -3.59
N PHE A 48 4.00 6.42 -2.36
CA PHE A 48 2.96 6.61 -1.35
C PHE A 48 1.86 7.60 -1.81
N ALA A 49 2.25 8.75 -2.35
CA ALA A 49 1.32 9.77 -2.82
C ALA A 49 0.46 9.28 -4.00
N SER A 50 0.97 8.34 -4.80
CA SER A 50 0.28 7.75 -5.94
C SER A 50 -0.67 6.60 -5.57
N LEU A 51 -0.64 6.11 -4.33
CA LEU A 51 -1.46 4.97 -3.90
C LEU A 51 -2.96 5.32 -3.99
N THR A 52 -3.70 4.44 -4.65
CA THR A 52 -5.17 4.44 -4.60
C THR A 52 -5.61 3.56 -3.44
N TRP A 53 -6.27 4.15 -2.45
CA TRP A 53 -6.72 3.44 -1.25
C TRP A 53 -8.11 2.86 -1.51
N LEU A 54 -8.22 1.54 -1.48
CA LEU A 54 -9.48 0.84 -1.67
C LEU A 54 -10.19 0.71 -0.31
N GLU A 55 -11.33 1.37 -0.16
CA GLU A 55 -12.25 1.12 0.95
C GLU A 55 -13.13 -0.08 0.59
N LEU A 56 -12.78 -1.25 1.10
CA LEU A 56 -13.67 -2.41 1.00
C LEU A 56 -14.81 -2.24 2.00
N PRO A 57 -16.08 -2.40 1.58
CA PRO A 57 -17.19 -2.37 2.51
C PRO A 57 -17.04 -3.51 3.52
N SER A 58 -17.15 -3.19 4.81
CA SER A 58 -17.18 -4.19 5.88
C SER A 58 -18.38 -5.11 5.66
N ALA A 59 -18.11 -6.41 5.48
CA ALA A 59 -19.12 -7.46 5.33
C ALA A 59 -19.83 -7.78 6.66
#